data_AF-A0A6L9QDD0-F1
#
_entry.id   AF-A0A6L9QDD0-F1
#
_cell.length_a   1.000
_cell.length_b   1.000
_cell.length_c   1.000
_cell.angle_alpha   90.00
_cell.angle_beta   90.00
_cell.angle_gamma   90.00
#
_symmetry.space_group_name_H-M   'P 1'
#
loop_
_entity.id
_entity.type
_entity.pdbx_description
1 polymer ?
#
loop_
_entity_poly.entity_id
_entity_poly.type
_entity_poly.pdbx_seq_one_letter_code
_entity_poly.pdbx_strand_id
1 'polypeptide(L)'
;MFGIFKRRRDDELAQIEAEITAFGEDLARLPLDLDEHGADPDLMADYARALDAYDHAKRHFLGDRDRADAADVLRTLDEGRSTLARVNAVLSGRPLCFFDPRHGPSAQRVAWAPPGGARREIDVCAADAIRLTEGLPPIATGVRPPPAPPRPRPAPTKTAPRPGRRPAPFKVAPPELGKKHHVKGRGDGEALLRQPKWDVPSILIVRLHGGGKVEHVRQGKSQRLADAPLPFRIVRPLSLSTEWPLHLRIKSTGTWSAWLQPGDSAPSLDRTIASRGPFLFRYIGGAAQIQMDHREGGKFSVTELTPEFGHGRDVLSGKGISSAVGELAGSAFLLVEARGEWVIRVA
;
A
#
# COMPACT_ATOMS: atom_id res chain seq x y z
N MET A 1 -5.88 -20.64 -8.82
CA MET A 1 -5.63 -19.30 -9.39
C MET A 1 -6.53 -18.20 -8.79
N PHE A 2 -7.34 -18.50 -7.76
CA PHE A 2 -8.43 -17.62 -7.29
C PHE A 2 -8.07 -16.58 -6.21
N GLY A 3 -6.97 -16.74 -5.46
CA GLY A 3 -6.69 -15.90 -4.27
C GLY A 3 -6.11 -14.50 -4.50
N ILE A 4 -5.41 -14.26 -5.62
CA ILE A 4 -4.84 -12.93 -5.95
C ILE A 4 -5.94 -11.97 -6.38
N PHE A 5 -6.93 -12.48 -7.12
CA PHE A 5 -8.11 -11.71 -7.50
C PHE A 5 -8.98 -11.38 -6.29
N LYS A 6 -9.08 -12.29 -5.31
CA LYS A 6 -9.80 -12.05 -4.05
C LYS A 6 -9.19 -10.93 -3.20
N ARG A 7 -7.88 -10.97 -2.93
CA ARG A 7 -7.23 -9.94 -2.09
C ARG A 7 -7.24 -8.55 -2.73
N ARG A 8 -7.05 -8.46 -4.06
CA ARG A 8 -7.20 -7.19 -4.78
C ARG A 8 -8.63 -6.66 -4.69
N ARG A 9 -9.61 -7.55 -4.77
CA ARG A 9 -11.03 -7.21 -4.62
C ARG A 9 -11.33 -6.70 -3.22
N ASP A 10 -10.80 -7.34 -2.18
CA ASP A 10 -10.99 -6.92 -0.78
C ASP A 10 -10.40 -5.52 -0.51
N ASP A 11 -9.19 -5.22 -1.01
CA ASP A 11 -8.57 -3.88 -0.87
C ASP A 11 -9.36 -2.81 -1.64
N GLU A 12 -9.90 -3.16 -2.80
CA GLU A 12 -10.70 -2.27 -3.64
C GLU A 12 -12.06 -1.96 -2.99
N LEU A 13 -12.69 -2.94 -2.33
CA LEU A 13 -13.92 -2.76 -1.57
C LEU A 13 -13.69 -1.91 -0.32
N ALA A 14 -12.62 -2.16 0.43
CA ALA A 14 -12.28 -1.38 1.62
C ALA A 14 -12.03 0.10 1.30
N GLN A 15 -11.44 0.41 0.15
CA GLN A 15 -11.29 1.80 -0.30
C GLN A 15 -12.66 2.45 -0.56
N ILE A 16 -13.59 1.74 -1.20
CA ILE A 16 -14.92 2.27 -1.48
C ILE A 16 -15.71 2.50 -0.18
N GLU A 17 -15.59 1.58 0.77
CA GLU A 17 -16.17 1.75 2.11
C GLU A 17 -15.63 3.01 2.80
N ALA A 18 -14.32 3.22 2.76
CA ALA A 18 -13.69 4.43 3.31
C ALA A 18 -14.17 5.72 2.61
N GLU A 19 -14.39 5.69 1.29
CA GLU A 19 -14.97 6.82 0.56
C GLU A 19 -16.42 7.12 1.00
N ILE A 20 -17.24 6.08 1.20
CA ILE A 20 -18.62 6.22 1.69
C ILE A 20 -18.62 6.81 3.11
N THR A 21 -17.75 6.30 4.00
CA THR A 21 -17.61 6.82 5.37
C THR A 21 -17.19 8.28 5.37
N ALA A 22 -16.16 8.64 4.60
CA ALA A 22 -15.68 10.01 4.50
C ALA A 22 -16.78 10.96 3.98
N PHE A 23 -17.54 10.54 2.97
CA PHE A 23 -18.66 11.35 2.47
C PHE A 23 -19.78 11.54 3.51
N GLY A 24 -20.11 10.50 4.28
CA GLY A 24 -21.07 10.59 5.37
C GLY A 24 -20.61 11.54 6.49
N GLU A 25 -19.32 11.56 6.81
CA GLU A 25 -18.75 12.51 7.77
C GLU A 25 -18.79 13.95 7.24
N ASP A 26 -18.53 14.16 5.95
CA ASP A 26 -18.61 15.49 5.33
C ASP A 26 -20.04 16.04 5.38
N LEU A 27 -21.05 15.18 5.14
CA LEU A 27 -22.48 15.52 5.31
C LEU A 27 -22.79 15.91 6.76
N ALA A 28 -22.28 15.15 7.74
CA ALA A 28 -22.55 15.39 9.16
C ALA A 28 -21.91 16.68 9.71
N ARG A 29 -20.83 17.16 9.08
CA ARG A 29 -20.14 18.40 9.47
C ARG A 29 -20.71 19.66 8.82
N LEU A 30 -21.69 19.52 7.92
CA LEU A 30 -22.25 20.65 7.20
C LEU A 30 -22.94 21.61 8.19
N PRO A 31 -22.60 22.91 8.19
CA PRO A 31 -23.21 23.89 9.09
C PRO A 31 -24.57 24.36 8.55
N LEU A 32 -25.47 23.41 8.25
CA LEU A 32 -26.82 23.66 7.76
C LEU A 32 -27.79 23.65 8.94
N ASP A 33 -28.41 24.81 9.18
CA ASP A 33 -29.50 24.96 10.16
C ASP A 33 -30.84 24.96 9.42
N LEU A 34 -31.75 24.04 9.77
CA LEU A 34 -33.04 23.89 9.09
C LEU A 34 -34.01 25.05 9.37
N ASP A 35 -33.89 25.72 10.51
CA ASP A 35 -34.75 26.85 10.86
C ASP A 35 -34.34 28.11 10.08
N GLU A 36 -33.04 28.27 9.84
CA GLU A 36 -32.49 29.40 9.07
C GLU A 36 -32.53 29.17 7.55
N HIS A 37 -32.19 27.96 7.10
CA HIS A 37 -31.95 27.64 5.68
C HIS A 37 -33.10 26.88 5.01
N GLY A 38 -34.07 26.36 5.78
CA GLY A 38 -35.15 25.51 5.26
C GLY A 38 -36.09 26.19 4.27
N ALA A 39 -36.08 27.53 4.20
CA ALA A 39 -36.87 28.31 3.26
C ALA A 39 -36.24 28.44 1.86
N ASP A 40 -34.97 28.08 1.67
CA ASP A 40 -34.30 28.09 0.36
C ASP A 40 -34.55 26.76 -0.38
N PRO A 41 -35.43 26.72 -1.39
CA PRO A 41 -35.79 25.48 -2.05
C PRO A 41 -34.65 24.86 -2.87
N ASP A 42 -33.74 25.67 -3.41
CA ASP A 42 -32.64 25.20 -4.23
C ASP A 42 -31.53 24.59 -3.35
N LEU A 43 -31.23 25.25 -2.23
CA LEU A 43 -30.31 24.73 -1.21
C LEU A 43 -30.81 23.42 -0.61
N MET A 44 -32.10 23.36 -0.25
CA MET A 44 -32.71 22.16 0.29
C MET A 44 -32.78 21.02 -0.75
N ALA A 45 -33.02 21.32 -2.03
CA ALA A 45 -32.98 20.32 -3.09
C ALA A 45 -31.57 19.78 -3.33
N ASP A 46 -30.53 20.62 -3.28
CA ASP A 46 -29.14 20.18 -3.34
C ASP A 46 -28.77 19.33 -2.11
N TYR A 47 -29.16 19.74 -0.91
CA TYR A 47 -28.90 18.97 0.30
C TYR A 47 -29.58 17.60 0.28
N ALA A 48 -30.85 17.53 -0.14
CA ALA A 48 -31.58 16.27 -0.32
C ALA A 48 -30.88 15.36 -1.35
N ARG A 49 -30.44 15.90 -2.49
CA ARG A 49 -29.67 15.14 -3.50
C ARG A 49 -28.36 14.57 -2.93
N ALA A 50 -27.67 15.30 -2.07
CA ALA A 50 -26.44 14.82 -1.43
C ALA A 50 -26.72 13.67 -0.43
N LEU A 51 -27.81 13.76 0.33
CA LEU A 51 -28.28 12.67 1.22
C LEU A 51 -28.71 11.43 0.42
N ASP A 52 -29.48 11.62 -0.65
CA ASP A 52 -29.91 10.54 -1.55
C ASP A 52 -28.71 9.81 -2.16
N ALA A 53 -27.67 10.55 -2.55
CA ALA A 53 -26.43 9.97 -3.06
C ALA A 53 -25.70 9.13 -2.01
N TYR A 54 -25.64 9.58 -0.75
CA TYR A 54 -25.07 8.81 0.35
C TYR A 54 -25.89 7.53 0.63
N ASP A 55 -27.21 7.64 0.71
CA ASP A 55 -28.10 6.51 0.94
C ASP A 55 -28.08 5.50 -0.21
N HIS A 56 -28.00 5.99 -1.46
CA HIS A 56 -27.84 5.15 -2.64
C HIS A 56 -26.47 4.45 -2.61
N ALA A 57 -25.38 5.17 -2.35
CA ALA A 57 -24.04 4.58 -2.25
C ALA A 57 -23.97 3.50 -1.16
N LYS A 58 -24.55 3.76 0.01
CA LYS A 58 -24.60 2.81 1.13
C LYS A 58 -25.42 1.57 0.80
N ARG A 59 -26.64 1.74 0.25
CA ARG A 59 -27.52 0.62 -0.11
C ARG A 59 -26.93 -0.26 -1.22
N HIS A 60 -26.37 0.37 -2.26
CA HIS A 60 -25.83 -0.35 -3.41
C HIS A 60 -24.44 -0.96 -3.17
N PHE A 61 -23.82 -0.67 -2.02
CA PHE A 61 -22.58 -1.28 -1.55
C PHE A 61 -22.82 -2.50 -0.62
N LEU A 62 -24.05 -2.75 -0.13
CA LEU A 62 -24.37 -3.93 0.70
C LEU A 62 -24.45 -5.21 -0.17
N GLY A 63 -23.42 -6.08 -0.14
CA GLY A 63 -23.43 -7.40 -0.80
C GLY A 63 -22.04 -7.94 -1.21
N ASP A 64 -21.98 -9.13 -1.80
CA ASP A 64 -20.75 -9.81 -2.26
C ASP A 64 -20.33 -9.33 -3.68
N ARG A 65 -20.04 -8.02 -3.83
CA ARG A 65 -19.71 -7.37 -5.12
C ARG A 65 -18.21 -7.31 -5.41
N ASP A 66 -17.82 -7.14 -6.69
CA ASP A 66 -16.45 -6.77 -7.09
C ASP A 66 -16.34 -5.29 -7.58
N ARG A 67 -15.12 -4.78 -7.82
CA ARG A 67 -14.89 -3.36 -8.18
C ARG A 67 -15.51 -2.97 -9.52
N ALA A 68 -15.66 -3.90 -10.47
CA ALA A 68 -16.36 -3.62 -11.73
C ALA A 68 -17.85 -3.37 -11.48
N ASP A 69 -18.39 -3.98 -10.42
CA ASP A 69 -19.77 -3.82 -9.94
C ASP A 69 -20.00 -2.60 -9.03
N ALA A 70 -18.97 -1.79 -8.73
CA ALA A 70 -19.04 -0.64 -7.80
C ALA A 70 -18.67 0.71 -8.46
N ALA A 71 -18.53 0.75 -9.79
CA ALA A 71 -18.29 1.99 -10.53
C ALA A 71 -19.51 2.94 -10.49
N ASP A 72 -20.72 2.39 -10.40
CA ASP A 72 -21.96 3.11 -10.13
C ASP A 72 -21.93 3.80 -8.76
N VAL A 73 -21.50 3.10 -7.71
CA VAL A 73 -21.34 3.64 -6.34
C VAL A 73 -20.35 4.81 -6.33
N LEU A 74 -19.18 4.64 -6.95
CA LEU A 74 -18.18 5.71 -7.02
C LEU A 74 -18.66 6.93 -7.80
N ARG A 75 -19.42 6.73 -8.89
CA ARG A 75 -20.03 7.83 -9.64
C ARG A 75 -21.08 8.56 -8.81
N THR A 76 -21.94 7.81 -8.09
CA THR A 76 -22.93 8.39 -7.19
C THR A 76 -22.26 9.22 -6.08
N LEU A 77 -21.15 8.73 -5.52
CA LEU A 77 -20.39 9.51 -4.53
C LEU A 77 -19.81 10.79 -5.13
N ASP A 78 -19.31 10.76 -6.37
CA ASP A 78 -18.79 11.95 -7.05
C ASP A 78 -19.88 13.01 -7.31
N GLU A 79 -21.07 12.55 -7.71
CA GLU A 79 -22.27 13.38 -7.87
C GLU A 79 -22.72 13.97 -6.52
N GLY A 80 -22.71 13.17 -5.45
CA GLY A 80 -23.02 13.59 -4.09
C GLY A 80 -22.04 14.63 -3.56
N ARG A 81 -20.73 14.41 -3.72
CA ARG A 81 -19.68 15.36 -3.31
C ARG A 81 -19.77 16.68 -4.07
N SER A 82 -20.06 16.63 -5.37
CA SER A 82 -20.26 17.84 -6.18
C SER A 82 -21.47 18.65 -5.69
N THR A 83 -22.54 17.97 -5.31
CA THR A 83 -23.74 18.61 -4.78
C THR A 83 -23.49 19.18 -3.39
N LEU A 84 -22.85 18.44 -2.50
CA LEU A 84 -22.47 18.91 -1.16
C LEU A 84 -21.54 20.13 -1.21
N ALA A 85 -20.62 20.18 -2.18
CA ALA A 85 -19.76 21.33 -2.40
C ALA A 85 -20.57 22.58 -2.75
N ARG A 86 -21.61 22.48 -3.59
CA ARG A 86 -22.53 23.59 -3.91
C ARG A 86 -23.27 24.08 -2.67
N VAL A 87 -23.81 23.16 -1.85
CA VAL A 87 -24.47 23.51 -0.59
C VAL A 87 -23.52 24.30 0.30
N ASN A 88 -22.29 23.81 0.49
CA ASN A 88 -21.28 24.48 1.29
C ASN A 88 -20.87 25.86 0.71
N ALA A 89 -20.84 26.01 -0.62
CA ALA A 89 -20.55 27.29 -1.28
C ALA A 89 -21.63 28.34 -1.00
N VAL A 90 -22.91 27.93 -1.02
CA VAL A 90 -24.04 28.80 -0.67
C VAL A 90 -23.95 29.19 0.81
N LEU A 91 -23.82 28.22 1.71
CA LEU A 91 -23.74 28.47 3.16
C LEU A 91 -22.55 29.37 3.55
N SER A 92 -21.41 29.21 2.89
CA SER A 92 -20.21 30.01 3.18
C SER A 92 -20.18 31.36 2.45
N GLY A 93 -21.06 31.59 1.48
CA GLY A 93 -21.04 32.77 0.60
C GLY A 93 -19.78 32.85 -0.27
N ARG A 94 -19.12 31.72 -0.55
CA ARG A 94 -17.85 31.66 -1.29
C ARG A 94 -17.99 30.86 -2.58
N PRO A 95 -17.35 31.29 -3.68
CA PRO A 95 -17.36 30.52 -4.92
C PRO A 95 -16.61 29.19 -4.74
N LEU A 96 -16.95 28.20 -5.57
CA LEU A 96 -16.25 26.92 -5.61
C LEU A 96 -14.82 27.06 -6.12
N CYS A 97 -13.97 26.10 -5.74
CA CYS A 97 -12.61 26.02 -6.25
C CYS A 97 -12.59 25.96 -7.78
N PHE A 98 -11.80 26.85 -8.39
CA PHE A 98 -11.65 26.99 -9.83
C PHE A 98 -11.15 25.72 -10.53
N PHE A 99 -10.24 24.97 -9.89
CA PHE A 99 -9.63 23.78 -10.50
C PHE A 99 -10.55 22.57 -10.47
N ASP A 100 -11.24 22.35 -9.35
CA ASP A 100 -12.20 21.27 -9.22
C ASP A 100 -13.30 21.69 -8.23
N PRO A 101 -14.56 21.83 -8.68
CA PRO A 101 -15.68 22.15 -7.80
C PRO A 101 -15.83 21.18 -6.61
N ARG A 102 -15.32 19.93 -6.74
CA ARG A 102 -15.37 18.92 -5.68
C ARG A 102 -14.41 19.20 -4.53
N HIS A 103 -13.46 20.13 -4.68
CA HIS A 103 -12.63 20.61 -3.58
C HIS A 103 -13.42 21.50 -2.59
N GLY A 104 -14.66 21.87 -2.93
CA GLY A 104 -15.51 22.69 -2.09
C GLY A 104 -15.28 24.19 -2.28
N PRO A 105 -15.76 25.01 -1.32
CA PRO A 105 -15.64 26.46 -1.39
C PRO A 105 -14.19 26.92 -1.38
N SER A 106 -13.95 28.04 -2.05
CA SER A 106 -12.65 28.69 -2.07
C SER A 106 -12.24 29.19 -0.69
N ALA A 107 -10.94 29.16 -0.45
CA ALA A 107 -10.32 29.73 0.74
C ALA A 107 -9.55 31.01 0.42
N GLN A 108 -9.01 31.11 -0.80
CA GLN A 108 -8.15 32.21 -1.23
C GLN A 108 -8.35 32.51 -2.71
N ARG A 109 -8.06 33.75 -3.09
CA ARG A 109 -7.96 34.18 -4.49
C ARG A 109 -6.50 34.30 -4.87
N VAL A 110 -6.12 33.72 -6.00
CA VAL A 110 -4.72 33.66 -6.45
C VAL A 110 -4.57 34.07 -7.91
N ALA A 111 -3.48 34.78 -8.19
CA ALA A 111 -3.11 35.21 -9.53
C ALA A 111 -2.42 34.07 -10.29
N TRP A 112 -3.14 33.40 -11.18
CA TRP A 112 -2.68 32.19 -11.88
C TRP A 112 -2.78 32.29 -13.41
N ALA A 113 -1.88 31.61 -14.12
CA ALA A 113 -1.90 31.48 -15.58
C ALA A 113 -1.72 30.00 -15.98
N PRO A 114 -2.54 29.46 -16.91
CA PRO A 114 -2.26 28.15 -17.50
C PRO A 114 -1.00 28.22 -18.38
N PRO A 115 -0.35 27.08 -18.69
CA PRO A 115 0.77 27.06 -19.63
C PRO A 115 0.42 27.72 -20.97
N GLY A 116 1.14 28.79 -21.33
CA GLY A 116 0.91 29.56 -22.56
C GLY A 116 -0.32 30.49 -22.53
N GLY A 117 -1.00 30.63 -21.39
CA GLY A 117 -2.16 31.52 -21.24
C GLY A 117 -1.88 32.80 -20.46
N ALA A 118 -2.89 33.66 -20.37
CA ALA A 118 -2.84 34.92 -19.64
C ALA A 118 -3.08 34.72 -18.13
N ARG A 119 -2.47 35.59 -17.32
CA ARG A 119 -2.66 35.62 -15.86
C ARG A 119 -4.03 36.20 -15.50
N ARG A 120 -4.74 35.54 -14.58
CA ARG A 120 -6.03 35.97 -14.04
C ARG A 120 -6.13 35.63 -12.56
N GLU A 121 -6.97 36.38 -11.85
CA GLU A 121 -7.38 36.01 -10.49
C GLU A 121 -8.39 34.86 -10.54
N ILE A 122 -8.13 33.81 -9.75
CA ILE A 122 -9.02 32.65 -9.61
C ILE A 122 -9.25 32.34 -8.12
N ASP A 123 -10.43 31.85 -7.79
CA ASP A 123 -10.78 31.42 -6.43
C ASP A 123 -10.42 29.94 -6.26
N VAL A 124 -9.63 29.58 -5.26
CA VAL A 124 -9.06 28.23 -5.08
C VAL A 124 -9.26 27.73 -3.65
N CYS A 125 -9.35 26.41 -3.47
CA CYS A 125 -9.38 25.80 -2.14
C CYS A 125 -8.03 25.99 -1.42
N ALA A 126 -8.02 25.79 -0.10
CA ALA A 126 -6.80 25.97 0.70
C ALA A 126 -5.64 25.08 0.22
N ALA A 127 -5.95 23.84 -0.17
CA ALA A 127 -4.93 22.89 -0.63
C ALA A 127 -4.32 23.31 -1.98
N ASP A 128 -5.14 23.77 -2.93
CA ASP A 128 -4.63 24.27 -4.22
C ASP A 128 -3.86 25.59 -4.06
N ALA A 129 -4.27 26.46 -3.14
CA ALA A 129 -3.53 27.69 -2.81
C ALA A 129 -2.11 27.38 -2.33
N ILE A 130 -1.96 26.41 -1.41
CA ILE A 130 -0.66 25.96 -0.91
C ILE A 130 0.20 25.42 -2.06
N ARG A 131 -0.36 24.51 -2.86
CA ARG A 131 0.37 23.88 -3.97
C ARG A 131 0.87 24.90 -4.98
N LEU A 132 0.04 25.88 -5.35
CA LEU A 132 0.44 26.94 -6.25
C LEU A 132 1.56 27.82 -5.67
N THR A 133 1.50 28.10 -4.37
CA THR A 133 2.55 28.86 -3.66
C THR A 133 3.88 28.09 -3.64
N GLU A 134 3.83 26.76 -3.54
CA GLU A 134 4.99 25.87 -3.58
C GLU A 134 5.49 25.56 -5.01
N GLY A 135 4.86 26.13 -6.04
CA GLY A 135 5.20 25.84 -7.45
C GLY A 135 4.78 24.45 -7.92
N LEU A 136 3.91 23.76 -7.18
CA LEU A 136 3.33 22.48 -7.54
C LEU A 136 2.07 22.67 -8.41
N PRO A 137 1.75 21.73 -9.31
CA PRO A 137 0.49 21.78 -10.05
C PRO A 137 -0.70 21.64 -9.08
N PRO A 138 -1.88 22.18 -9.42
CA PRO A 138 -3.09 21.98 -8.61
C PRO A 138 -3.40 20.48 -8.45
N ILE A 139 -4.21 20.14 -7.45
CA ILE A 139 -4.66 18.77 -7.23
C ILE A 139 -5.25 18.24 -8.54
N ALA A 140 -4.80 17.05 -8.94
CA ALA A 140 -5.19 16.46 -10.20
C ALA A 140 -6.71 16.26 -10.21
N THR A 141 -7.39 16.99 -11.10
CA THR A 141 -8.81 16.81 -11.37
C THR A 141 -9.04 15.38 -11.84
N GLY A 142 -9.97 14.66 -11.22
CA GLY A 142 -10.45 13.35 -11.69
C GLY A 142 -11.11 13.36 -13.08
N VAL A 143 -11.08 14.49 -13.81
CA VAL A 143 -11.56 14.57 -15.19
C VAL A 143 -10.53 13.93 -16.12
N ARG A 144 -10.79 12.67 -16.47
CA ARG A 144 -10.23 12.04 -17.67
C ARG A 144 -10.56 12.93 -18.88
N PRO A 145 -9.58 13.36 -19.70
CA PRO A 145 -9.89 14.12 -20.92
C PRO A 145 -10.82 13.29 -21.83
N PRO A 146 -11.74 13.93 -22.58
CA PRO A 146 -12.65 13.21 -23.47
C PRO A 146 -11.85 12.32 -24.42
N PRO A 147 -12.34 11.12 -24.74
CA PRO A 147 -11.63 10.22 -25.64
C PRO A 147 -11.44 10.94 -26.98
N ALA A 148 -10.19 11.10 -27.40
CA ALA A 148 -9.88 11.58 -28.74
C ALA A 148 -10.54 10.64 -29.77
N PRO A 149 -11.01 11.16 -30.92
CA PRO A 149 -11.56 10.32 -31.98
C PRO A 149 -10.54 9.25 -32.38
N PRO A 150 -11.00 8.05 -32.77
CA PRO A 150 -10.11 6.92 -33.03
C PRO A 150 -9.16 7.29 -34.16
N ARG A 151 -7.88 7.53 -33.81
CA ARG A 151 -6.83 7.68 -34.81
C ARG A 151 -6.53 6.29 -35.40
N PRO A 152 -6.33 6.19 -36.72
CA PRO A 152 -5.91 4.94 -37.33
C PRO A 152 -4.58 4.50 -36.69
N ARG A 153 -4.49 3.20 -36.38
CA ARG A 153 -3.33 2.63 -35.68
C ARG A 153 -2.05 2.93 -36.47
N PRO A 154 -1.05 3.62 -35.88
CA PRO A 154 0.27 3.61 -36.47
C PRO A 154 0.89 2.22 -36.26
N ALA A 155 1.62 1.76 -37.27
CA ALA A 155 2.36 0.51 -37.24
C ALA A 155 3.28 0.45 -36.00
N PRO A 156 3.54 -0.75 -35.44
CA PRO A 156 4.23 -0.88 -34.17
C PRO A 156 5.71 -0.52 -34.32
N THR A 157 6.07 0.72 -34.01
CA THR A 157 7.46 1.07 -33.65
C THR A 157 7.70 0.68 -32.19
N LYS A 158 8.78 -0.06 -31.97
CA LYS A 158 9.24 -0.61 -30.69
C LYS A 158 9.36 0.51 -29.63
N THR A 159 8.32 0.69 -28.82
CA THR A 159 8.37 1.56 -27.65
C THR A 159 9.19 0.87 -26.57
N ALA A 160 10.18 1.58 -26.02
CA ALA A 160 10.90 1.15 -24.83
C ALA A 160 9.91 0.88 -23.66
N PRO A 161 10.16 -0.12 -22.79
CA PRO A 161 9.20 -0.51 -21.79
C PRO A 161 9.01 0.60 -20.74
N ARG A 162 7.75 0.96 -20.46
CA ARG A 162 7.39 1.66 -19.23
C ARG A 162 7.91 0.85 -18.04
N PRO A 163 8.53 1.47 -17.01
CA PRO A 163 8.98 0.73 -15.84
C PRO A 163 7.75 0.08 -15.20
N GLY A 164 7.67 -1.25 -15.30
CA GLY A 164 6.60 -2.02 -14.69
C GLY A 164 6.53 -1.72 -13.20
N ARG A 165 5.32 -1.70 -12.64
CA ARG A 165 5.09 -1.60 -11.19
C ARG A 165 6.01 -2.61 -10.51
N ARG A 166 7.00 -2.14 -9.74
CA ARG A 166 7.98 -3.03 -9.09
C ARG A 166 7.21 -4.07 -8.26
N PRO A 167 7.51 -5.37 -8.40
CA PRO A 167 6.84 -6.40 -7.62
C PRO A 167 7.04 -6.11 -6.13
N ALA A 168 6.03 -6.45 -5.31
CA ALA A 168 6.13 -6.29 -3.86
C ALA A 168 7.43 -6.94 -3.31
N PRO A 169 8.04 -6.38 -2.26
CA PRO A 169 9.30 -6.89 -1.72
C PRO A 169 9.26 -8.39 -1.44
N PHE A 170 10.34 -9.08 -1.82
CA PHE A 170 10.52 -10.52 -1.66
C PHE A 170 9.43 -11.37 -2.36
N LYS A 171 8.71 -10.82 -3.34
CA LYS A 171 7.71 -11.56 -4.13
C LYS A 171 8.33 -12.28 -5.31
N VAL A 172 9.29 -11.65 -5.97
CA VAL A 172 10.00 -12.16 -7.13
C VAL A 172 11.49 -11.86 -6.93
N ALA A 173 12.35 -12.78 -7.33
CA ALA A 173 13.78 -12.54 -7.36
C ALA A 173 14.11 -11.42 -8.36
N PRO A 174 14.94 -10.43 -7.99
CA PRO A 174 15.40 -9.40 -8.90
C PRO A 174 16.00 -10.00 -10.18
N PRO A 175 15.67 -9.46 -11.37
CA PRO A 175 16.10 -10.03 -12.65
C PRO A 175 17.63 -10.02 -12.83
N GLU A 176 18.33 -9.11 -12.16
CA GLU A 176 19.79 -8.99 -12.16
C GLU A 176 20.52 -10.09 -11.36
N LEU A 177 19.80 -10.93 -10.62
CA LEU A 177 20.43 -12.02 -9.87
C LEU A 177 20.92 -13.12 -10.81
N GLY A 178 22.24 -13.31 -10.85
CA GLY A 178 22.84 -14.45 -11.54
C GLY A 178 22.40 -15.79 -10.95
N LYS A 179 22.46 -16.86 -11.77
CA LYS A 179 22.06 -18.24 -11.40
C LYS A 179 22.73 -18.78 -10.11
N LYS A 180 23.86 -18.20 -9.69
CA LYS A 180 24.58 -18.59 -8.45
C LYS A 180 23.87 -18.15 -7.16
N HIS A 181 23.03 -17.12 -7.25
CA HIS A 181 22.30 -16.53 -6.13
C HIS A 181 20.80 -16.71 -6.26
N HIS A 182 20.35 -17.49 -7.25
CA HIS A 182 18.95 -17.78 -7.50
C HIS A 182 18.78 -19.20 -8.03
N VAL A 183 18.14 -20.04 -7.23
CA VAL A 183 17.80 -21.42 -7.58
C VAL A 183 16.27 -21.55 -7.62
N LYS A 184 15.76 -22.27 -8.61
CA LYS A 184 14.34 -22.61 -8.74
C LYS A 184 14.19 -24.11 -8.83
N GLY A 185 13.07 -24.63 -8.35
CA GLY A 185 12.74 -26.04 -8.50
C GLY A 185 11.23 -26.28 -8.46
N ARG A 186 10.86 -27.55 -8.62
CA ARG A 186 9.49 -28.05 -8.52
C ARG A 186 9.56 -29.38 -7.79
N GLY A 187 8.62 -29.61 -6.89
CA GLY A 187 8.64 -30.82 -6.07
C GLY A 187 9.75 -30.75 -5.03
N ASP A 188 10.19 -31.93 -4.60
CA ASP A 188 11.35 -32.09 -3.73
C ASP A 188 12.64 -31.73 -4.47
N GLY A 189 13.57 -31.08 -3.77
CA GLY A 189 14.86 -30.71 -4.34
C GLY A 189 15.78 -30.02 -3.35
N GLU A 190 16.91 -29.55 -3.87
CA GLU A 190 17.94 -28.89 -3.08
C GLU A 190 18.32 -27.55 -3.73
N ALA A 191 18.65 -26.56 -2.91
CA ALA A 191 19.19 -25.28 -3.36
C ALA A 191 20.56 -25.05 -2.72
N LEU A 192 21.57 -24.87 -3.58
CA LEU A 192 22.93 -24.53 -3.20
C LEU A 192 23.21 -23.08 -3.61
N LEU A 193 23.20 -22.17 -2.63
CA LEU A 193 23.48 -20.75 -2.84
C LEU A 193 24.92 -20.46 -2.42
N ARG A 194 25.68 -19.79 -3.29
CA ARG A 194 27.08 -19.43 -3.03
C ARG A 194 27.19 -18.06 -2.37
N GLN A 195 28.31 -17.84 -1.68
CA GLN A 195 28.61 -16.56 -1.06
C GLN A 195 28.61 -15.46 -2.13
N PRO A 196 27.80 -14.40 -1.93
CA PRO A 196 27.84 -13.24 -2.79
C PRO A 196 29.06 -12.37 -2.46
N LYS A 197 29.56 -11.63 -3.45
CA LYS A 197 30.63 -10.63 -3.28
C LYS A 197 30.01 -9.26 -2.97
N TRP A 198 29.29 -9.18 -1.85
CA TRP A 198 28.70 -7.93 -1.35
C TRP A 198 29.42 -7.53 -0.08
N ASP A 199 29.65 -6.22 0.11
CA ASP A 199 30.27 -5.67 1.32
C ASP A 199 29.24 -5.48 2.46
N VAL A 200 28.01 -5.95 2.24
CA VAL A 200 26.88 -5.90 3.17
C VAL A 200 26.39 -7.32 3.48
N PRO A 201 25.74 -7.56 4.63
CA PRO A 201 25.15 -8.86 4.92
C PRO A 201 24.06 -9.24 3.90
N SER A 202 23.69 -10.52 3.88
CA SER A 202 22.76 -11.06 2.88
C SER A 202 21.39 -11.37 3.49
N ILE A 203 20.34 -11.24 2.69
CA ILE A 203 18.99 -11.71 3.04
C ILE A 203 18.73 -12.96 2.21
N LEU A 204 18.44 -14.07 2.87
CA LEU A 204 17.90 -15.26 2.23
C LEU A 204 16.39 -15.15 2.09
N ILE A 205 15.91 -15.33 0.87
CA ILE A 205 14.48 -15.46 0.59
C ILE A 205 14.22 -16.84 -0.02
N VAL A 206 13.28 -17.58 0.58
CA VAL A 206 12.77 -18.83 0.02
C VAL A 206 11.26 -18.71 -0.13
N ARG A 207 10.74 -18.97 -1.32
CA ARG A 207 9.32 -18.89 -1.65
C ARG A 207 8.82 -20.22 -2.17
N LEU A 208 7.78 -20.75 -1.54
CA LEU A 208 7.11 -21.98 -1.96
C LEU A 208 5.71 -21.62 -2.46
N HIS A 209 5.33 -22.15 -3.62
CA HIS A 209 4.02 -21.97 -4.26
C HIS A 209 3.11 -23.21 -4.04
N GLY A 210 3.33 -23.91 -2.93
CA GLY A 210 2.56 -25.04 -2.43
C GLY A 210 2.91 -25.28 -0.97
N GLY A 211 2.33 -26.33 -0.37
CA GLY A 211 2.77 -26.80 0.93
C GLY A 211 4.17 -27.40 0.87
N GLY A 212 4.88 -27.40 2.00
CA GLY A 212 6.21 -27.95 2.05
C GLY A 212 6.99 -27.64 3.32
N LYS A 213 8.23 -28.15 3.32
CA LYS A 213 9.19 -28.00 4.41
C LYS A 213 10.53 -27.56 3.83
N VAL A 214 11.18 -26.63 4.51
CA VAL A 214 12.52 -26.15 4.16
C VAL A 214 13.45 -26.38 5.34
N GLU A 215 14.58 -27.02 5.08
CA GLU A 215 15.64 -27.27 6.04
C GLU A 215 16.96 -26.69 5.55
N HIS A 216 17.73 -26.13 6.47
CA HIS A 216 19.12 -25.78 6.23
C HIS A 216 20.01 -26.94 6.67
N VAL A 217 20.78 -27.50 5.75
CA VAL A 217 21.73 -28.58 6.04
C VAL A 217 23.09 -27.95 6.37
N ARG A 218 23.59 -28.19 7.59
CA ARG A 218 24.94 -27.80 8.03
C ARG A 218 25.68 -29.00 8.60
N GLN A 219 26.87 -29.29 8.08
CA GLN A 219 27.77 -30.34 8.60
C GLN A 219 27.04 -31.69 8.84
N GLY A 220 26.17 -32.10 7.91
CA GLY A 220 25.38 -33.34 8.01
C GLY A 220 24.14 -33.28 8.90
N LYS A 221 23.89 -32.20 9.64
CA LYS A 221 22.67 -31.98 10.43
C LYS A 221 21.70 -31.06 9.68
N SER A 222 20.40 -31.37 9.72
CA SER A 222 19.37 -30.50 9.15
C SER A 222 18.66 -29.69 10.23
N GLN A 223 18.65 -28.36 10.07
CA GLN A 223 17.88 -27.43 10.88
C GLN A 223 16.61 -27.04 10.12
N ARG A 224 15.44 -27.31 10.70
CA ARG A 224 14.16 -26.89 10.11
C ARG A 224 14.02 -25.38 10.12
N LEU A 225 13.86 -24.76 8.94
CA LEU A 225 13.61 -23.33 8.81
C LEU A 225 12.11 -23.00 8.82
N ALA A 226 11.30 -23.80 8.11
CA ALA A 226 9.85 -23.67 8.08
C ALA A 226 9.17 -24.96 7.60
N ASP A 227 7.90 -25.11 7.96
CA ASP A 227 7.03 -26.23 7.58
C ASP A 227 5.58 -25.73 7.59
N ALA A 228 4.92 -25.74 6.44
CA ALA A 228 3.56 -25.24 6.31
C ALA A 228 2.78 -25.93 5.17
N PRO A 229 1.46 -26.14 5.34
CA PRO A 229 0.62 -26.82 4.34
C PRO A 229 0.19 -25.92 3.17
N LEU A 230 0.43 -24.61 3.27
CA LEU A 230 0.04 -23.59 2.28
C LEU A 230 1.27 -22.84 1.76
N PRO A 231 1.20 -22.16 0.60
CA PRO A 231 2.29 -21.32 0.11
C PRO A 231 2.82 -20.35 1.18
N PHE A 232 4.12 -20.28 1.34
CA PHE A 232 4.77 -19.43 2.34
C PHE A 232 6.09 -18.86 1.84
N ARG A 233 6.60 -17.89 2.60
CA ARG A 233 7.90 -17.26 2.38
C ARG A 233 8.71 -17.35 3.66
N ILE A 234 9.99 -17.65 3.49
CA ILE A 234 11.03 -17.49 4.51
C ILE A 234 11.82 -16.24 4.16
N VAL A 235 12.07 -15.40 5.14
CA VAL A 235 13.03 -14.29 5.08
C VAL A 235 13.99 -14.51 6.24
N ARG A 236 15.28 -14.69 5.94
CA ARG A 236 16.31 -14.91 6.95
C ARG A 236 17.48 -13.95 6.75
N PRO A 237 17.84 -13.16 7.77
CA PRO A 237 19.11 -12.44 7.75
C PRO A 237 20.28 -13.43 7.82
N LEU A 238 21.29 -13.21 6.99
CA LEU A 238 22.55 -13.94 6.97
C LEU A 238 23.67 -12.95 7.27
N SER A 239 24.37 -13.14 8.39
CA SER A 239 25.51 -12.32 8.78
C SER A 239 26.71 -12.53 7.85
N LEU A 240 27.70 -11.64 7.95
CA LEU A 240 28.98 -11.79 7.25
C LEU A 240 29.76 -13.06 7.66
N SER A 241 29.48 -13.60 8.86
CA SER A 241 30.05 -14.84 9.38
C SER A 241 29.29 -16.11 8.96
N THR A 242 28.29 -15.98 8.07
CA THR A 242 27.54 -17.14 7.56
C THR A 242 28.48 -18.11 6.84
N GLU A 243 28.36 -19.40 7.16
CA GLU A 243 29.08 -20.47 6.47
C GLU A 243 28.50 -20.69 5.06
N TRP A 244 29.39 -20.93 4.09
CA TRP A 244 29.03 -21.13 2.69
C TRP A 244 29.61 -22.45 2.16
N PRO A 245 28.97 -23.08 1.16
CA PRO A 245 27.72 -22.71 0.52
C PRO A 245 26.50 -22.95 1.41
N LEU A 246 25.46 -22.13 1.23
CA LEU A 246 24.20 -22.33 1.92
C LEU A 246 23.43 -23.47 1.24
N HIS A 247 23.28 -24.59 1.95
CA HIS A 247 22.59 -25.78 1.44
C HIS A 247 21.18 -25.90 2.04
N LEU A 248 20.17 -25.78 1.18
CA LEU A 248 18.77 -25.92 1.57
C LEU A 248 18.21 -27.21 0.98
N ARG A 249 17.56 -28.01 1.83
CA ARG A 249 16.73 -29.13 1.43
C ARG A 249 15.27 -28.71 1.46
N ILE A 250 14.57 -28.90 0.36
CA ILE A 250 13.20 -28.44 0.16
C ILE A 250 12.34 -29.64 -0.20
N LYS A 251 11.31 -29.89 0.61
CA LYS A 251 10.20 -30.77 0.25
C LYS A 251 9.01 -29.91 -0.12
N SER A 252 8.41 -30.11 -1.28
CA SER A 252 7.29 -29.27 -1.71
C SER A 252 6.34 -29.98 -2.65
N THR A 253 5.05 -29.66 -2.56
CA THR A 253 4.04 -30.10 -3.53
C THR A 253 3.95 -29.19 -4.75
N GLY A 254 4.70 -28.08 -4.78
CA GLY A 254 4.60 -27.04 -5.81
C GLY A 254 5.95 -26.60 -6.37
N THR A 255 5.95 -25.42 -7.02
CA THR A 255 7.19 -24.76 -7.44
C THR A 255 7.78 -23.96 -6.28
N TRP A 256 9.09 -23.81 -6.29
CA TRP A 256 9.80 -23.02 -5.31
C TRP A 256 10.95 -22.24 -5.92
N SER A 257 11.36 -21.18 -5.22
CA SER A 257 12.45 -20.29 -5.60
C SER A 257 13.20 -19.86 -4.35
N ALA A 258 14.52 -20.02 -4.33
CA ALA A 258 15.40 -19.59 -3.26
C ALA A 258 16.45 -18.62 -3.84
N TRP A 259 16.62 -17.45 -3.23
CA TRP A 259 17.59 -16.47 -3.71
C TRP A 259 18.15 -15.61 -2.58
N LEU A 260 19.26 -14.94 -2.87
CA LEU A 260 19.90 -13.98 -1.99
C LEU A 260 19.66 -12.55 -2.46
N GLN A 261 19.62 -11.61 -1.52
CA GLN A 261 19.65 -10.18 -1.80
C GLN A 261 20.61 -9.45 -0.84
N PRO A 262 21.22 -8.33 -1.25
CA PRO A 262 21.96 -7.45 -0.36
C PRO A 262 21.09 -6.94 0.80
N GLY A 263 21.67 -6.77 2.00
CA GLY A 263 20.93 -6.30 3.18
C GLY A 263 20.33 -4.90 3.01
N ASP A 264 21.04 -4.02 2.31
CA ASP A 264 20.60 -2.67 1.95
C ASP A 264 19.50 -2.65 0.86
N SER A 265 19.09 -3.80 0.32
CA SER A 265 17.89 -3.91 -0.52
C SER A 265 16.61 -4.12 0.29
N ALA A 266 16.70 -4.23 1.61
CA ALA A 266 15.53 -4.34 2.48
C ALA A 266 14.61 -3.13 2.32
N PRO A 267 13.28 -3.31 2.19
CA PRO A 267 12.35 -2.18 2.06
C PRO A 267 12.41 -1.25 3.27
N SER A 268 12.24 0.05 3.06
CA SER A 268 12.11 1.03 4.14
C SER A 268 10.69 1.06 4.71
N LEU A 269 10.58 1.26 6.02
CA LEU A 269 9.37 1.64 6.71
C LEU A 269 9.29 3.17 6.73
N ASP A 270 8.40 3.74 5.90
CA ASP A 270 8.20 5.19 5.82
C ASP A 270 7.06 5.66 6.75
N ARG A 271 5.89 5.04 6.65
CA ARG A 271 4.73 5.26 7.55
C ARG A 271 4.10 3.95 8.00
N THR A 272 3.83 3.09 7.03
CA THR A 272 3.18 1.80 7.24
C THR A 272 3.84 0.75 6.37
N ILE A 273 4.05 -0.44 6.93
CA ILE A 273 4.46 -1.62 6.18
C ILE A 273 3.61 -2.81 6.59
N ALA A 274 3.17 -3.60 5.61
CA ALA A 274 2.31 -4.75 5.83
C ALA A 274 2.84 -5.95 5.06
N SER A 275 2.74 -7.12 5.65
CA SER A 275 3.20 -8.36 5.03
C SER A 275 2.56 -9.58 5.70
N ARG A 276 2.77 -10.74 5.08
CA ARG A 276 2.44 -12.06 5.63
C ARG A 276 3.70 -12.79 6.04
N GLY A 277 3.71 -13.34 7.25
CA GLY A 277 4.80 -14.19 7.75
C GLY A 277 6.09 -13.42 8.03
N PRO A 278 7.25 -14.11 8.06
CA PRO A 278 8.54 -13.48 8.29
C PRO A 278 8.88 -12.41 7.25
N PHE A 279 9.52 -11.34 7.71
CA PHE A 279 9.91 -10.21 6.88
C PHE A 279 11.07 -9.45 7.50
N LEU A 280 11.87 -8.79 6.66
CA LEU A 280 12.96 -7.93 7.09
C LEU A 280 12.79 -6.59 6.38
N PHE A 281 12.82 -5.51 7.15
CA PHE A 281 12.74 -4.15 6.64
C PHE A 281 13.73 -3.27 7.40
N ARG A 282 13.94 -2.04 6.91
CA ARG A 282 14.76 -1.03 7.58
C ARG A 282 13.90 0.15 7.98
N TYR A 283 14.22 0.76 9.10
CA TYR A 283 13.70 2.07 9.48
C TYR A 283 14.84 3.09 9.34
N ILE A 284 14.59 4.19 8.64
CA ILE A 284 15.56 5.29 8.46
C ILE A 284 14.93 6.53 9.08
N GLY A 285 15.42 6.92 10.25
CA GLY A 285 14.87 8.01 11.05
C GLY A 285 15.51 8.11 12.43
N GLY A 286 14.96 9.01 13.25
CA GLY A 286 15.34 9.22 14.65
C GLY A 286 14.57 8.31 15.60
N ALA A 287 14.50 8.67 16.88
CA ALA A 287 13.69 7.92 17.83
C ALA A 287 12.20 7.95 17.43
N ALA A 288 11.54 6.81 17.44
CA ALA A 288 10.14 6.68 17.04
C ALA A 288 9.45 5.52 17.73
N GLN A 289 8.13 5.61 17.89
CA GLN A 289 7.31 4.52 18.36
C GLN A 289 6.73 3.76 17.16
N ILE A 290 6.72 2.43 17.24
CA ILE A 290 6.07 1.56 16.26
C ILE A 290 4.95 0.75 16.91
N GLN A 291 3.86 0.58 16.19
CA GLN A 291 2.77 -0.32 16.57
C GLN A 291 2.62 -1.42 15.52
N MET A 292 2.59 -2.67 15.97
CA MET A 292 2.29 -3.84 15.15
C MET A 292 0.89 -4.36 15.47
N ASP A 293 0.02 -4.44 14.47
CA ASP A 293 -1.24 -5.16 14.53
C ASP A 293 -1.10 -6.53 13.86
N HIS A 294 -1.28 -7.60 14.63
CA HIS A 294 -1.24 -8.97 14.15
C HIS A 294 -2.66 -9.52 13.95
N ARG A 295 -2.95 -10.04 12.76
CA ARG A 295 -4.32 -10.37 12.33
C ARG A 295 -4.62 -11.88 12.25
N GLU A 296 -3.69 -12.73 12.68
CA GLU A 296 -3.85 -14.19 12.64
C GLU A 296 -3.42 -14.82 13.96
N GLY A 297 -3.71 -16.11 14.15
CA GLY A 297 -3.24 -16.84 15.33
C GLY A 297 -1.73 -17.13 15.29
N GLY A 298 -1.06 -17.08 16.44
CA GLY A 298 0.36 -17.43 16.56
C GLY A 298 1.17 -16.41 17.35
N LYS A 299 2.42 -16.74 17.66
CA LYS A 299 3.35 -15.77 18.29
C LYS A 299 3.90 -14.85 17.21
N PHE A 300 4.14 -13.59 17.57
CA PHE A 300 4.89 -12.66 16.74
C PHE A 300 5.92 -11.89 17.58
N SER A 301 7.01 -11.49 16.93
CA SER A 301 8.02 -10.61 17.48
C SER A 301 8.61 -9.72 16.40
N VAL A 302 9.08 -8.55 16.82
CA VAL A 302 9.92 -7.66 16.02
C VAL A 302 11.20 -7.44 16.78
N THR A 303 12.32 -7.80 16.17
CA THR A 303 13.65 -7.71 16.76
C THR A 303 14.52 -6.80 15.90
N GLU A 304 15.25 -5.91 16.58
CA GLU A 304 16.28 -5.08 15.98
C GLU A 304 17.50 -5.93 15.64
N LEU A 305 18.07 -5.74 14.46
CA LEU A 305 19.30 -6.42 14.04
C LEU A 305 20.48 -5.45 14.08
N THR A 306 21.66 -5.98 14.40
CA THR A 306 22.91 -5.22 14.21
C THR A 306 23.15 -4.95 12.72
N PRO A 307 24.04 -4.00 12.36
CA PRO A 307 24.40 -3.74 10.96
C PRO A 307 24.91 -4.99 10.21
N GLU A 308 25.51 -5.95 10.92
CA GLU A 308 25.99 -7.24 10.41
C GLU A 308 24.95 -8.35 10.49
N PHE A 309 23.68 -8.01 10.74
CA PHE A 309 22.56 -8.95 10.88
C PHE A 309 22.66 -9.91 12.08
N GLY A 310 23.36 -9.48 13.13
CA GLY A 310 23.31 -10.12 14.45
C GLY A 310 21.98 -9.86 15.16
N HIS A 311 21.65 -10.66 16.17
CA HIS A 311 20.48 -10.45 17.01
C HIS A 311 20.73 -9.27 17.96
N GLY A 312 19.90 -8.24 17.86
CA GLY A 312 19.94 -7.08 18.73
C GLY A 312 18.83 -7.15 19.80
N ARG A 313 18.17 -6.01 20.02
CA ARG A 313 17.13 -5.85 21.03
C ARG A 313 15.77 -6.30 20.50
N ASP A 314 14.98 -6.97 21.32
CA ASP A 314 13.57 -7.20 21.04
C ASP A 314 12.77 -5.90 21.21
N VAL A 315 12.15 -5.45 20.12
CA VAL A 315 11.40 -4.18 20.08
C VAL A 315 9.99 -4.37 20.59
N LEU A 316 9.32 -5.44 20.15
CA LEU A 316 7.99 -5.82 20.62
C LEU A 316 7.73 -7.31 20.39
N SER A 317 6.79 -7.87 21.14
CA SER A 317 6.29 -9.22 20.91
C SER A 317 4.84 -9.37 21.37
N GLY A 318 4.16 -10.39 20.85
CA GLY A 318 2.78 -10.68 21.18
C GLY A 318 2.35 -12.05 20.70
N LYS A 319 1.06 -12.37 20.92
CA LYS A 319 0.47 -13.66 20.53
C LYS A 319 -0.99 -13.48 20.16
N GLY A 320 -1.44 -14.31 19.23
CA GLY A 320 -2.82 -14.30 18.76
C GLY A 320 -3.13 -13.05 17.94
N ILE A 321 -4.41 -12.74 17.83
CA ILE A 321 -4.89 -11.52 17.19
C ILE A 321 -4.76 -10.40 18.23
N SER A 322 -3.69 -9.61 18.14
CA SER A 322 -3.40 -8.55 19.10
C SER A 322 -2.55 -7.45 18.49
N SER A 323 -2.48 -6.32 19.20
CA SER A 323 -1.60 -5.21 18.88
C SER A 323 -0.49 -5.11 19.94
N ALA A 324 0.72 -4.75 19.52
CA ALA A 324 1.85 -4.48 20.40
C ALA A 324 2.57 -3.22 19.96
N VAL A 325 3.16 -2.51 20.91
CA VAL A 325 3.88 -1.25 20.69
C VAL A 325 5.32 -1.43 21.14
N GLY A 326 6.26 -0.80 20.42
CA GLY A 326 7.68 -0.80 20.76
C GLY A 326 8.35 0.50 20.34
N GLU A 327 9.54 0.74 20.87
CA GLU A 327 10.29 1.98 20.63
C GLU A 327 11.59 1.70 19.88
N LEU A 328 11.84 2.51 18.85
CA LEU A 328 13.09 2.55 18.10
C LEU A 328 13.93 3.72 18.60
N ALA A 329 15.21 3.46 18.89
CA ALA A 329 16.14 4.52 19.29
C ALA A 329 16.62 5.36 18.08
N GLY A 330 16.50 4.81 16.87
CA GLY A 330 16.99 5.42 15.64
C GLY A 330 16.90 4.46 14.46
N SER A 331 17.72 4.71 13.44
CA SER A 331 17.75 3.91 12.23
C SER A 331 18.23 2.50 12.51
N ALA A 332 17.49 1.49 12.04
CA ALA A 332 17.80 0.09 12.33
C ALA A 332 17.22 -0.87 11.28
N PHE A 333 17.76 -2.09 11.24
CA PHE A 333 17.13 -3.22 10.56
C PHE A 333 16.20 -3.95 11.52
N LEU A 334 15.02 -4.32 11.05
CA LEU A 334 13.98 -4.95 11.87
C LEU A 334 13.57 -6.27 11.23
N LEU A 335 13.71 -7.35 12.00
CA LEU A 335 13.23 -8.68 11.66
C LEU A 335 11.87 -8.91 12.31
N VAL A 336 10.86 -9.16 11.48
CA VAL A 336 9.55 -9.62 11.94
C VAL A 336 9.52 -11.14 11.85
N GLU A 337 9.30 -11.80 12.98
CA GLU A 337 8.95 -13.21 13.03
C GLU A 337 7.48 -13.33 13.42
N ALA A 338 6.62 -13.61 12.45
CA ALA A 338 5.18 -13.74 12.66
C ALA A 338 4.60 -14.85 11.80
N ARG A 339 3.42 -15.34 12.16
CA ARG A 339 2.61 -16.22 11.32
C ARG A 339 1.38 -15.47 10.87
N GLY A 340 1.16 -15.42 9.56
CA GLY A 340 -0.03 -14.75 9.03
C GLY A 340 0.18 -13.26 8.77
N GLU A 341 -0.92 -12.55 8.60
CA GLU A 341 -0.90 -11.13 8.20
C GLU A 341 -0.66 -10.21 9.38
N TRP A 342 0.11 -9.15 9.13
CA TRP A 342 0.36 -8.10 10.10
C TRP A 342 0.61 -6.77 9.42
N VAL A 343 0.45 -5.69 10.18
CA VAL A 343 0.71 -4.31 9.78
C VAL A 343 1.53 -3.62 10.86
N ILE A 344 2.63 -2.98 10.49
CA ILE A 344 3.41 -2.11 11.37
C ILE A 344 3.24 -0.67 10.92
N ARG A 345 2.99 0.23 11.86
CA ARG A 345 2.91 1.69 11.66
C ARG A 345 3.94 2.39 12.54
N VAL A 346 4.50 3.48 12.02
CA VAL A 346 5.29 4.44 12.81
C VAL A 346 4.36 5.55 13.26
N ALA A 347 4.40 5.89 14.55
CA ALA A 347 3.67 7.00 15.14
C ALA A 347 4.38 8.34 14.92
#